data_AF-A0A973J184-F1
#
_entry.id   AF-A0A973J184-F1
#
_cell.length_a   1.000
_cell.length_b   1.000
_cell.length_c   1.000
_cell.angle_alpha   90.00
_cell.angle_beta   90.00
_cell.angle_gamma   90.00
#
_symmetry.space_group_name_H-M   'P 1'
#
loop_
_entity.id
_entity.type
_entity.pdbx_description
1 polymer ?
#
loop_
_entity_poly.entity_id
_entity_poly.type
_entity_poly.pdbx_seq_one_letter_code
_entity_poly.pdbx_strand_id
1 'polypeptide(L)'
;MNSKTIRSSDIDEARRLASRLYIPGPSTHKGQNGKILIVGGSQLFHAAILWSAETASHFVDMVHFASTEENNEIFLSLKKIFRNGIIVPRTNIDLYAKEDDVILIGP
;
A
#
# COMPACT_ATOMS: atom_id res chain seq x y z
N MET A 1 -14.72 -0.70 28.10
CA MET A 1 -14.81 0.41 27.12
C MET A 1 -16.01 0.15 26.22
N ASN A 2 -17.07 0.97 26.28
CA ASN A 2 -18.18 0.87 25.33
C ASN A 2 -17.72 1.43 23.99
N SER A 3 -17.36 0.56 23.04
CA SER A 3 -17.07 0.97 21.67
C SER A 3 -18.38 1.30 20.97
N LYS A 4 -18.62 2.58 20.69
CA LYS A 4 -19.74 3.02 19.86
C LYS A 4 -19.54 2.48 18.44
N THR A 5 -20.49 1.72 17.91
CA THR A 5 -20.42 1.22 16.53
C THR A 5 -20.50 2.39 15.55
N ILE A 6 -19.46 2.55 14.73
CA ILE A 6 -19.40 3.54 13.65
C ILE A 6 -19.97 2.90 12.39
N ARG A 7 -20.98 3.53 11.77
CA ARG A 7 -21.56 3.08 10.50
C ARG A 7 -20.83 3.76 9.36
N SER A 8 -20.63 3.08 8.24
CA SER A 8 -20.05 3.67 7.03
C SER A 8 -20.87 4.83 6.44
N SER A 9 -22.17 4.91 6.80
CA SER A 9 -23.05 6.01 6.42
C SER A 9 -22.91 7.25 7.32
N ASP A 10 -22.16 7.18 8.43
CA ASP A 10 -21.93 8.30 9.34
C ASP A 10 -20.73 9.14 8.84
N ILE A 11 -21.01 10.04 7.91
CA ILE A 11 -19.98 10.85 7.23
C ILE A 11 -19.26 11.78 8.21
N ASP A 12 -19.94 12.30 9.23
CA ASP A 12 -19.35 13.24 10.19
C ASP A 12 -18.35 12.53 11.10
N GLU A 13 -18.67 11.31 11.52
CA GLU A 13 -17.74 10.42 12.21
C GLU A 13 -16.53 10.08 11.34
N ALA A 14 -16.76 9.71 10.07
CA ALA A 14 -15.68 9.41 9.13
C ALA A 14 -14.75 10.61 8.92
N ARG A 15 -15.29 11.83 8.75
CA ARG A 15 -14.51 13.07 8.65
C ARG A 15 -13.68 13.33 9.91
N ARG A 16 -14.25 13.10 11.10
CA ARG A 16 -13.54 13.25 12.36
C ARG A 16 -12.41 12.25 12.53
N LEU A 17 -12.56 11.03 12.04
CA LEU A 17 -11.47 10.05 12.03
C LEU A 17 -10.39 10.44 11.02
N ALA A 18 -10.80 10.85 9.81
CA ALA A 18 -9.88 11.27 8.76
C ALA A 18 -9.05 12.49 9.17
N SER A 19 -9.61 13.43 9.94
CA SER A 19 -8.86 14.61 10.43
C SER A 19 -7.76 14.28 11.44
N ARG A 20 -7.71 13.03 11.95
CA ARG A 20 -6.64 12.55 12.82
C ARG A 20 -5.48 11.91 12.03
N LEU A 21 -5.64 11.73 10.73
CA LEU A 21 -4.57 11.24 9.87
C LEU A 21 -3.52 12.32 9.70
N TYR A 22 -2.26 11.88 9.60
CA TYR A 22 -1.14 12.77 9.31
C TYR A 22 -1.27 13.32 7.89
N ILE A 23 -0.99 14.62 7.72
CA ILE A 23 -0.91 15.28 6.42
C ILE A 23 0.53 15.81 6.27
N PRO A 24 1.27 15.43 5.22
CA PRO A 24 2.61 15.93 4.96
C PRO A 24 2.64 17.44 4.80
N GLY A 25 3.69 18.08 5.34
CA GLY A 25 3.91 19.52 5.16
C GLY A 25 4.34 19.88 3.73
N PRO A 26 4.21 21.14 3.30
CA PRO A 26 4.52 21.56 1.93
C PRO A 26 6.00 21.39 1.53
N SER A 27 6.91 21.27 2.50
CA SER A 27 8.34 21.05 2.27
C SER A 27 8.74 19.58 2.25
N THR A 28 7.80 18.63 2.40
CA THR A 28 8.12 17.20 2.33
C THR A 28 8.38 16.77 0.89
N HIS A 29 9.38 15.94 0.71
CA HIS A 29 9.75 15.33 -0.56
C HIS A 29 9.28 13.88 -0.67
N LYS A 30 9.28 13.35 -1.89
CA LYS A 30 8.92 11.96 -2.17
C LYS A 30 9.71 10.98 -1.30
N GLY A 31 8.99 10.07 -0.65
CA GLY A 31 9.54 9.03 0.22
C GLY A 31 9.65 9.46 1.68
N GLN A 32 9.28 10.71 2.02
CA GLN A 32 9.25 11.19 3.40
C GLN A 32 7.88 10.99 4.06
N ASN A 33 6.80 10.78 3.29
CA ASN A 33 5.50 10.34 3.81
C ASN A 33 5.37 8.81 3.82
N GLY A 34 6.49 8.11 4.01
CA GLY A 34 6.54 6.67 4.14
C GLY A 34 6.73 5.92 2.83
N LYS A 35 7.33 4.74 2.98
CA LYS A 35 7.57 3.74 1.95
C LYS A 35 7.18 2.38 2.51
N ILE A 36 6.47 1.59 1.73
CA ILE A 36 6.01 0.27 2.15
C ILE A 36 6.42 -0.80 1.16
N LEU A 37 6.93 -1.92 1.67
CA LEU A 37 7.14 -3.14 0.93
C LEU A 37 5.98 -4.10 1.19
N ILE A 38 5.26 -4.49 0.15
CA ILE A 38 4.20 -5.49 0.21
C ILE A 38 4.69 -6.78 -0.43
N VAL A 39 4.69 -7.87 0.34
CA VAL A 39 5.13 -9.19 -0.10
C VAL A 39 4.00 -10.19 0.09
N GLY A 40 3.57 -10.83 -0.99
CA GLY A 40 2.44 -11.75 -0.92
C GLY A 40 1.91 -12.11 -2.29
N GLY A 41 0.62 -12.41 -2.39
CA GLY A 41 -0.04 -12.81 -3.63
C GLY A 41 0.41 -14.19 -4.09
N SER A 42 -0.43 -15.20 -3.83
CA SER A 42 -0.25 -16.49 -4.47
C SER A 42 -0.65 -16.43 -5.96
N GLN A 43 -0.39 -17.51 -6.70
CA GLN A 43 -0.92 -17.69 -8.05
C GLN A 43 -2.46 -17.73 -8.11
N LEU A 44 -3.16 -17.97 -7.00
CA LEU A 44 -4.63 -18.01 -6.99
C LEU A 44 -5.25 -16.71 -6.46
N PHE A 45 -4.48 -15.89 -5.74
CA PHE A 45 -4.97 -14.74 -4.99
C PHE A 45 -4.28 -13.44 -5.44
N HIS A 46 -4.48 -13.08 -6.71
CA HIS A 46 -3.92 -11.84 -7.29
C HIS A 46 -4.56 -10.57 -6.71
N ALA A 47 -5.87 -10.62 -6.42
CA ALA A 47 -6.64 -9.43 -6.03
C ALA A 47 -6.25 -8.89 -4.65
N ALA A 48 -5.93 -9.77 -3.70
CA ALA A 48 -5.62 -9.38 -2.32
C ALA A 48 -4.38 -8.47 -2.25
N ILE A 49 -3.32 -8.85 -2.96
CA ILE A 49 -2.11 -8.03 -3.02
C ILE A 49 -2.32 -6.75 -3.84
N LEU A 50 -3.13 -6.78 -4.91
CA LEU A 50 -3.48 -5.59 -5.69
C LEU A 50 -4.24 -4.55 -4.84
N TRP A 51 -5.25 -4.98 -4.09
CA TRP A 51 -6.01 -4.09 -3.20
C TRP A 51 -5.15 -3.54 -2.07
N SER A 52 -4.22 -4.35 -1.56
CA SER A 52 -3.27 -3.90 -0.55
C SER A 52 -2.38 -2.79 -1.10
N ALA A 53 -1.84 -2.96 -2.32
CA ALA A 53 -1.04 -1.95 -2.99
C ALA A 53 -1.82 -0.67 -3.32
N GLU A 54 -3.05 -0.78 -3.86
CA GLU A 54 -3.92 0.37 -4.14
C GLU A 54 -4.20 1.16 -2.86
N THR A 55 -4.68 0.45 -1.83
CA THR A 55 -5.03 1.07 -0.56
C THR A 55 -3.84 1.79 0.05
N ALA A 56 -2.67 1.14 0.09
CA ALA A 56 -1.45 1.72 0.62
C ALA A 56 -1.04 3.00 -0.15
N SER A 57 -1.23 3.05 -1.47
CA SER A 57 -0.85 4.21 -2.30
C SER A 57 -1.61 5.49 -1.95
N HIS A 58 -2.73 5.40 -1.23
CA HIS A 58 -3.44 6.57 -0.70
C HIS A 58 -2.85 7.13 0.60
N PHE A 59 -1.96 6.37 1.26
CA PHE A 59 -1.37 6.76 2.55
C PHE A 59 0.12 7.08 2.45
N VAL A 60 0.87 6.38 1.58
CA VAL A 60 2.33 6.49 1.49
C VAL A 60 2.80 6.96 0.11
N ASP A 61 4.01 7.51 0.04
CA ASP A 61 4.58 8.03 -1.20
C ASP A 61 5.05 6.92 -2.15
N MET A 62 5.51 5.80 -1.59
CA MET A 62 6.11 4.72 -2.37
C MET A 62 5.58 3.36 -1.91
N VAL A 63 5.08 2.60 -2.87
CA VAL A 63 4.64 1.22 -2.69
C VAL A 63 5.55 0.31 -3.50
N HIS A 64 6.42 -0.41 -2.80
CA HIS A 64 7.20 -1.50 -3.35
C HIS A 64 6.39 -2.80 -3.24
N PHE A 65 6.43 -3.60 -4.30
CA PHE A 65 5.58 -4.78 -4.44
C PHE A 65 6.42 -5.96 -4.89
N ALA A 66 6.34 -7.09 -4.18
CA ALA A 66 7.01 -8.32 -4.56
C ALA A 66 6.03 -9.50 -4.48
N SER A 67 5.80 -10.15 -5.61
CA SER A 67 4.88 -11.29 -5.73
C SER A 67 5.46 -12.39 -6.65
N THR A 68 4.68 -13.42 -6.93
CA THR A 68 4.95 -14.36 -8.05
C THR A 68 5.17 -13.63 -9.38
N GLU A 69 5.90 -14.28 -10.29
CA GLU A 69 6.21 -13.73 -11.62
C GLU A 69 4.93 -13.39 -12.41
N GLU A 70 3.95 -14.29 -12.40
CA GLU A 70 2.62 -14.07 -12.99
C GLU A 70 1.93 -12.81 -12.43
N ASN A 71 1.97 -12.60 -11.11
CA ASN A 71 1.36 -11.41 -10.50
C ASN A 71 2.12 -10.14 -10.88
N ASN A 72 3.45 -10.21 -11.00
CA ASN A 72 4.27 -9.11 -11.46
C ASN A 72 3.90 -8.73 -12.91
N GLU A 73 3.68 -9.70 -13.79
CA GLU A 73 3.23 -9.46 -15.17
C GLU A 73 1.82 -8.85 -15.22
N ILE A 74 0.88 -9.38 -14.43
CA ILE A 74 -0.46 -8.79 -14.28
C ILE A 74 -0.33 -7.34 -13.84
N PHE A 75 0.52 -7.05 -12.86
CA PHE A 75 0.74 -5.70 -12.37
C PHE A 75 1.33 -4.78 -13.45
N LEU A 76 2.30 -5.25 -14.25
CA LEU A 76 2.84 -4.51 -15.40
C LEU A 76 1.76 -4.19 -16.44
N SER A 77 0.84 -5.13 -16.70
CA SER A 77 -0.29 -4.90 -17.60
C SER A 77 -1.28 -3.87 -17.04
N LEU A 78 -1.49 -3.90 -15.72
CA LEU A 78 -2.34 -2.97 -14.98
C LEU A 78 -1.70 -1.60 -14.79
N LYS A 79 -0.37 -1.44 -14.94
CA LYS A 79 0.30 -0.11 -14.84
C LYS A 79 -0.24 0.94 -15.80
N LYS A 80 -0.98 0.53 -16.84
CA LYS A 80 -1.75 1.44 -17.69
C LYS A 80 -2.82 2.22 -16.90
N ILE A 81 -3.31 1.65 -15.79
CA ILE A 81 -4.32 2.18 -14.87
C ILE A 81 -3.70 2.48 -13.48
N PHE A 82 -2.86 1.59 -12.96
CA PHE A 82 -2.20 1.68 -11.65
C PHE A 82 -0.78 2.26 -11.75
N ARG A 83 -0.61 3.56 -11.51
CA ARG A 83 0.68 4.24 -11.76
C ARG A 83 1.63 4.28 -10.56
N ASN A 84 1.18 3.86 -9.39
CA ASN A 84 1.83 4.23 -8.12
C ASN A 84 2.71 3.12 -7.49
N GLY A 85 2.88 1.97 -8.15
CA GLY A 85 3.61 0.82 -7.61
C GLY A 85 4.93 0.49 -8.31
N ILE A 86 5.96 0.17 -7.53
CA ILE A 86 7.27 -0.30 -7.99
C ILE A 86 7.33 -1.81 -7.79
N ILE A 87 7.52 -2.56 -8.89
CA ILE A 87 7.64 -4.02 -8.83
C ILE A 87 9.09 -4.35 -8.47
N VAL A 88 9.26 -5.08 -7.39
CA VAL A 88 10.55 -5.50 -6.84
C VAL A 88 10.76 -6.98 -7.18
N PRO A 89 11.85 -7.32 -7.88
CA PRO A 89 12.24 -8.71 -8.08
C PRO A 89 12.41 -9.41 -6.73
N ARG A 90 11.97 -10.68 -6.63
CA ARG A 90 12.05 -11.44 -5.37
C ARG A 90 13.48 -11.53 -4.80
N THR A 91 14.50 -11.51 -5.68
CA THR A 91 15.92 -11.50 -5.28
C THR A 91 16.34 -10.23 -4.54
N ASN A 92 15.57 -9.15 -4.65
CA ASN A 92 15.89 -7.84 -4.07
C ASN A 92 15.02 -7.52 -2.84
N ILE A 93 14.16 -8.44 -2.39
CA ILE A 93 13.29 -8.21 -1.22
C ILE A 93 14.10 -7.71 -0.02
N ASP A 94 15.25 -8.32 0.27
CA ASP A 94 16.09 -7.94 1.41
C ASP A 94 16.64 -6.51 1.33
N LEU A 95 16.84 -6.00 0.11
CA LEU A 95 17.29 -4.62 -0.11
C LEU A 95 16.17 -3.65 0.23
N TYR A 96 14.98 -3.87 -0.33
CA TYR A 96 13.82 -3.00 -0.13
C TYR A 96 13.23 -3.11 1.28
N ALA A 97 13.33 -4.28 1.91
CA ALA A 97 12.96 -4.49 3.31
C ALA A 97 13.80 -3.64 4.28
N LYS A 98 15.05 -3.31 3.91
CA LYS A 98 15.90 -2.40 4.69
C LYS A 98 15.67 -0.93 4.35
N GLU A 99 15.25 -0.65 3.12
CA GLU A 99 14.99 0.71 2.65
C GLU A 99 13.65 1.25 3.18
N ASP A 100 12.62 0.40 3.19
CA ASP A 100 11.25 0.81 3.47
C ASP A 100 10.95 0.92 4.97
N ASP A 101 10.02 1.81 5.30
CA ASP A 101 9.64 2.10 6.68
C ASP A 101 8.76 0.98 7.28
N VAL A 102 8.02 0.27 6.43
CA VAL A 102 7.08 -0.78 6.83
C VAL A 102 7.10 -1.93 5.82
N ILE A 103 6.92 -3.15 6.33
CA ILE A 103 6.74 -4.35 5.51
C ILE A 103 5.39 -4.98 5.84
N LEU A 104 4.56 -5.21 4.81
CA LEU A 104 3.32 -5.97 4.90
C LEU A 104 3.53 -7.32 4.20
N ILE A 105 3.39 -8.42 4.96
CA ILE A 105 3.59 -9.77 4.44
C ILE A 105 2.29 -10.57 4.56
N GLY A 106 1.92 -11.28 3.50
CA GLY A 106 0.85 -12.29 3.52
C GLY A 106 -0.41 -12.04 2.70
N PRO A 107 -0.85 -10.80 2.39
CA PRO A 107 -1.99 -10.59 1.49
C PRO A 107 -1.78 -11.24 0.14
#